data_AF-A0A6S7LUP4-F1
#
_entry.id   AF-A0A6S7LUP4-F1
#
_cell.length_a   1.000
_cell.length_b   1.000
_cell.length_c   1.000
_cell.angle_alpha   90.00
_cell.angle_beta   90.00
_cell.angle_gamma   90.00
#
_symmetry.space_group_name_H-M   'P 1'
#
loop_
_entity.id
_entity.type
_entity.pdbx_description
1 polymer ?
#
loop_
_entity_poly.entity_id
_entity_poly.type
_entity_poly.pdbx_seq_one_letter_code
_entity_poly.pdbx_strand_id
1 'polypeptide(L)'
;MDNNGWSLISRFSNHDSKNWIQNGEFWLDKSSSYGNPKSPSDNRDMISEAFWKVKGNEFKITRSDDSSHTALLQTTSNCLQGRTFRSKITSYGNFRNRAVWASDQCRGRCSVSYGGRYKTTAGFEKHSCSSNIQSSNYIGFWCDWSAGDGAVMMIGGGGSGCNRADHGIGITEENAAKFGNGGGTPYYDFGYEAGNTPTSAYSLNLWVR
;
A
#
# COMPACT_ATOMS: atom_id res chain seq x y z
N MET A 1 -1.70 -24.03 5.42
CA MET A 1 -0.32 -23.67 5.80
C MET A 1 -0.44 -22.71 6.95
N ASP A 2 0.04 -23.10 8.13
CA ASP A 2 0.00 -22.28 9.33
C ASP A 2 0.98 -21.12 9.17
N ASN A 3 0.49 -19.98 8.68
CA ASN A 3 1.28 -18.75 8.62
C ASN A 3 1.35 -18.05 9.98
N ASN A 4 1.50 -18.78 11.09
CA ASN A 4 1.57 -18.23 12.45
C ASN A 4 0.48 -17.18 12.76
N GLY A 5 -0.77 -17.46 12.36
CA GLY A 5 -1.93 -16.57 12.56
C GLY A 5 -2.09 -15.45 11.53
N TRP A 6 -1.23 -15.36 10.51
CA TRP A 6 -1.35 -14.37 9.44
C TRP A 6 -2.29 -14.84 8.31
N SER A 7 -3.27 -14.00 7.98
CA SER A 7 -4.18 -14.19 6.84
C SER A 7 -3.76 -13.33 5.65
N LEU A 8 -3.65 -13.92 4.46
CA LEU A 8 -3.38 -13.20 3.21
C LEU A 8 -4.63 -12.41 2.79
N ILE A 9 -4.53 -11.09 2.70
CA ILE A 9 -5.68 -10.23 2.40
C ILE A 9 -5.62 -9.58 1.03
N SER A 10 -4.42 -9.26 0.55
CA SER A 10 -4.25 -8.66 -0.77
C SER A 10 -2.86 -8.89 -1.36
N ARG A 11 -2.74 -8.63 -2.66
CA ARG A 11 -1.49 -8.61 -3.42
C ARG A 11 -1.54 -7.50 -4.46
N PHE A 12 -0.44 -6.75 -4.56
CA PHE A 12 -0.24 -5.59 -5.43
C PHE A 12 0.81 -5.93 -6.48
N SER A 13 0.43 -5.93 -7.76
CA SER A 13 1.26 -6.40 -8.87
C SER A 13 1.24 -5.42 -10.04
N ASN A 14 2.40 -4.92 -10.42
CA ASN A 14 2.53 -4.11 -11.65
C ASN A 14 2.61 -4.96 -12.93
N HIS A 15 2.51 -6.30 -12.83
CA HIS A 15 2.60 -7.21 -13.98
C HIS A 15 1.26 -7.35 -14.73
N ASP A 16 0.15 -6.96 -14.10
CA ASP A 16 -1.20 -7.02 -14.65
C ASP A 16 -1.89 -5.65 -14.59
N SER A 17 -3.22 -5.64 -14.68
CA SER A 17 -4.00 -4.42 -14.59
C SER A 17 -3.80 -3.74 -13.25
N LYS A 18 -3.75 -2.40 -13.25
CA LYS A 18 -3.46 -1.57 -12.07
C LYS A 18 -4.67 -1.40 -11.14
N ASN A 19 -5.28 -2.51 -10.71
CA ASN A 19 -6.61 -2.51 -10.12
C ASN A 19 -6.64 -1.76 -8.78
N TRP A 20 -5.52 -1.67 -8.06
CA TRP A 20 -5.48 -1.01 -6.76
C TRP A 20 -5.55 0.50 -6.88
N ILE A 21 -5.05 1.11 -7.94
CA ILE A 21 -4.97 2.58 -8.02
C ILE A 21 -5.90 3.18 -9.08
N GLN A 22 -6.61 2.34 -9.85
CA GLN A 22 -7.46 2.80 -10.94
C GLN A 22 -8.65 3.66 -10.50
N ASN A 23 -9.49 3.15 -9.60
CA ASN A 23 -10.76 3.81 -9.27
C ASN A 23 -11.18 3.68 -7.79
N GLY A 24 -10.40 2.95 -6.99
CA GLY A 24 -10.70 2.70 -5.58
C GLY A 24 -11.60 1.50 -5.30
N GLU A 25 -12.10 0.77 -6.31
CA GLU A 25 -12.99 -0.38 -6.13
C GLU A 25 -12.37 -1.42 -5.19
N PHE A 26 -11.10 -1.77 -5.39
CA PHE A 26 -10.42 -2.80 -4.59
C PHE A 26 -10.31 -2.41 -3.11
N TRP A 27 -10.02 -1.13 -2.82
CA TRP A 27 -9.95 -0.63 -1.45
C TRP A 27 -11.33 -0.53 -0.80
N LEU A 28 -12.32 -0.03 -1.52
CA LEU A 28 -13.54 0.52 -0.92
C LEU A 28 -14.78 -0.36 -1.11
N ASP A 29 -14.91 -1.09 -2.23
CA ASP A 29 -16.19 -1.66 -2.66
C ASP A 29 -16.15 -3.18 -2.94
N LYS A 30 -14.98 -3.73 -3.28
CA LYS A 30 -14.86 -5.12 -3.74
C LYS A 30 -15.48 -6.11 -2.76
N SER A 31 -16.54 -6.80 -3.15
CA SER A 31 -17.28 -7.70 -2.26
C SER A 31 -17.04 -9.19 -2.55
N SER A 32 -16.22 -9.50 -3.56
CA SER A 32 -15.84 -10.84 -3.96
C SER A 32 -14.32 -10.96 -4.10
N SER A 33 -13.80 -12.17 -3.92
CA SER A 33 -12.37 -12.41 -4.11
C SER A 33 -11.98 -12.23 -5.59
N TYR A 34 -10.77 -11.76 -5.82
CA TYR A 34 -10.15 -11.66 -7.14
C TYR A 34 -8.74 -12.25 -7.08
N GLY A 35 -8.28 -12.87 -8.17
CA GLY A 35 -7.01 -13.58 -8.20
C GLY A 35 -7.03 -14.86 -7.37
N ASN A 36 -5.85 -15.38 -7.02
CA ASN A 36 -5.69 -16.63 -6.27
C ASN A 36 -5.29 -16.35 -4.81
N PRO A 37 -6.25 -16.39 -3.85
CA PRO A 37 -5.95 -16.13 -2.44
C PRO A 37 -5.26 -17.32 -1.74
N LYS A 38 -5.13 -18.47 -2.41
CA LYS A 38 -4.53 -19.68 -1.82
C LYS A 38 -3.02 -19.77 -2.02
N SER A 39 -2.47 -19.01 -2.97
CA SER A 39 -1.03 -18.96 -3.27
C SER A 39 -0.53 -17.55 -3.04
N PRO A 40 0.44 -17.29 -2.15
CA PRO A 40 1.11 -16.00 -2.01
C PRO A 40 2.12 -15.71 -3.11
N SER A 41 2.45 -16.68 -3.97
CA SER A 41 3.60 -16.59 -4.87
C SER A 41 3.29 -15.98 -6.24
N ASP A 42 2.01 -15.85 -6.61
CA ASP A 42 1.66 -15.40 -7.95
C ASP A 42 1.96 -13.90 -8.12
N ASN A 43 2.58 -13.51 -9.23
CA ASN A 43 2.81 -12.11 -9.57
C ASN A 43 1.62 -11.52 -10.34
N ARG A 44 0.47 -11.45 -9.64
CA ARG A 44 -0.81 -10.91 -10.11
C ARG A 44 -1.57 -10.30 -8.95
N ASP A 45 -2.41 -9.32 -9.24
CA ASP A 45 -3.29 -8.75 -8.24
C ASP A 45 -4.20 -9.80 -7.62
N MET A 46 -4.42 -9.68 -6.31
CA MET A 46 -5.32 -10.54 -5.58
C MET A 46 -5.94 -9.76 -4.43
N ILE A 47 -7.22 -9.98 -4.19
CA ILE A 47 -7.88 -9.56 -2.95
C ILE A 47 -8.75 -10.71 -2.46
N SER A 48 -8.62 -11.05 -1.18
CA SER A 48 -9.38 -12.12 -0.55
C SER A 48 -10.50 -11.54 0.32
N GLU A 49 -11.51 -12.36 0.63
CA GLU A 49 -12.57 -11.92 1.54
C GLU A 49 -12.06 -11.52 2.94
N ALA A 50 -10.89 -12.01 3.34
CA ALA A 50 -10.28 -11.66 4.61
C ALA A 50 -9.99 -10.15 4.72
N PHE A 51 -9.82 -9.44 3.59
CA PHE A 51 -9.66 -7.99 3.55
C PHE A 51 -10.80 -7.23 4.23
N TRP A 52 -12.04 -7.73 4.17
CA TRP A 52 -13.22 -7.13 4.81
C TRP A 52 -13.91 -8.03 5.83
N LYS A 53 -13.48 -9.28 6.02
CA LYS A 53 -14.05 -10.20 7.02
C LYS A 53 -13.15 -10.45 8.23
N VAL A 54 -11.83 -10.45 8.06
CA VAL A 54 -10.88 -10.73 9.15
C VAL A 54 -10.54 -9.45 9.90
N LYS A 55 -10.84 -9.44 11.19
CA LYS A 55 -10.38 -8.42 12.13
C LYS A 55 -8.97 -8.77 12.57
N GLY A 56 -8.13 -7.75 12.72
CA GLY A 56 -6.77 -7.92 13.23
C GLY A 56 -6.32 -6.71 14.02
N ASN A 57 -5.12 -6.81 14.57
CA ASN A 57 -4.42 -5.74 15.27
C ASN A 57 -3.23 -5.22 14.47
N GLU A 58 -2.61 -6.08 13.64
CA GLU A 58 -1.41 -5.73 12.85
C GLU A 58 -1.50 -6.23 11.41
N PHE A 59 -0.72 -5.61 10.53
CA PHE A 59 -0.44 -6.14 9.20
C PHE A 59 1.06 -6.26 8.91
N LYS A 60 1.42 -7.08 7.93
CA LYS A 60 2.78 -7.13 7.36
C LYS A 60 2.75 -7.12 5.84
N ILE A 61 3.86 -6.68 5.24
CA ILE A 61 4.12 -6.72 3.81
C ILE A 61 5.25 -7.71 3.52
N THR A 62 5.08 -8.57 2.52
CA THR A 62 6.10 -9.52 2.05
C THR A 62 6.18 -9.50 0.54
N ARG A 63 7.22 -10.10 -0.06
CA ARG A 63 7.26 -10.34 -1.51
C ARG A 63 6.60 -11.67 -1.86
N SER A 64 6.13 -11.78 -3.10
CA SER A 64 5.62 -13.03 -3.68
C SER A 64 6.73 -14.03 -4.01
N ASP A 65 7.92 -13.54 -4.36
CA ASP A 65 9.08 -14.36 -4.74
C ASP A 65 9.98 -14.76 -3.56
N ASP A 66 9.59 -14.40 -2.34
CA ASP A 66 10.20 -14.90 -1.10
C ASP A 66 9.33 -16.04 -0.54
N SER A 67 9.77 -17.28 -0.71
CA SER A 67 9.10 -18.48 -0.20
C SER A 67 8.99 -18.54 1.32
N SER A 68 9.85 -17.81 2.05
CA SER A 68 9.79 -17.71 3.51
C SER A 68 8.79 -16.65 3.98
N HIS A 69 8.25 -15.84 3.06
CA HIS A 69 7.33 -14.73 3.34
C HIS A 69 7.83 -13.84 4.50
N THR A 70 9.12 -13.52 4.43
CA THR A 70 9.80 -12.69 5.41
C THR A 70 9.18 -11.30 5.38
N ALA A 71 8.79 -10.78 6.55
CA ALA A 71 8.26 -9.43 6.65
C ALA A 71 9.32 -8.43 6.17
N LEU A 72 8.98 -7.67 5.12
CA LEU A 72 9.72 -6.48 4.74
C LEU A 72 9.41 -5.33 5.70
N LEU A 73 8.14 -5.27 6.10
CA LEU A 73 7.57 -4.34 7.05
C LEU A 73 6.47 -5.06 7.82
N GLN A 74 6.38 -4.78 9.12
CA GLN A 74 5.26 -5.16 9.96
C GLN A 74 4.83 -3.95 10.81
N THR A 75 3.53 -3.73 10.94
CA THR A 75 3.04 -2.73 11.89
C THR A 75 3.19 -3.18 13.33
N THR A 76 3.24 -2.21 14.22
CA THR A 76 3.27 -2.41 15.67
C THR A 76 2.23 -1.52 16.35
N SER A 77 2.03 -1.76 17.65
CA SER A 77 1.23 -0.90 18.52
C SER A 77 -0.26 -0.87 18.16
N ASN A 78 -0.83 -2.01 17.77
CA ASN A 78 -2.25 -2.21 17.48
C ASN A 78 -2.77 -1.29 16.36
N CYS A 79 -2.07 -1.28 15.23
CA CYS A 79 -2.39 -0.44 14.08
C CYS A 79 -3.86 -0.51 13.63
N LEU A 80 -4.41 -1.73 13.58
CA LEU A 80 -5.76 -2.00 13.08
C LEU A 80 -6.84 -1.87 14.16
N GLN A 81 -6.49 -1.85 15.45
CA GLN A 81 -7.43 -1.65 16.56
C GLN A 81 -8.60 -2.64 16.57
N GLY A 82 -8.34 -3.91 16.25
CA GLY A 82 -9.38 -4.95 16.15
C GLY A 82 -10.37 -4.75 14.99
N ARG A 83 -10.07 -3.89 14.02
CA ARG A 83 -10.88 -3.67 12.82
C ARG A 83 -10.41 -4.55 11.67
N THR A 84 -11.24 -4.67 10.65
CA THR A 84 -10.80 -5.23 9.36
C THR A 84 -9.92 -4.23 8.63
N PHE A 85 -9.07 -4.70 7.73
CA PHE A 85 -8.20 -3.82 6.97
C PHE A 85 -9.01 -2.83 6.12
N ARG A 86 -10.10 -3.27 5.48
CA ARG A 86 -11.03 -2.36 4.80
C ARG A 86 -11.57 -1.27 5.72
N SER A 87 -12.06 -1.64 6.91
CA SER A 87 -12.61 -0.68 7.87
C SER A 87 -11.57 0.34 8.33
N LYS A 88 -10.30 -0.06 8.47
CA LYS A 88 -9.19 0.86 8.74
C LYS A 88 -9.02 1.86 7.59
N ILE A 89 -8.84 1.36 6.37
CA ILE A 89 -8.57 2.19 5.20
C ILE A 89 -9.72 3.15 4.88
N THR A 90 -10.98 2.68 4.96
CA THR A 90 -12.17 3.50 4.67
C THR A 90 -12.49 4.50 5.77
N SER A 91 -11.97 4.32 6.99
CA SER A 91 -12.23 5.26 8.10
C SER A 91 -11.66 6.66 7.89
N TYR A 92 -10.75 6.81 6.93
CA TYR A 92 -10.11 8.10 6.60
C TYR A 92 -10.89 8.93 5.57
N GLY A 93 -11.86 8.33 4.89
CA GLY A 93 -12.65 9.02 3.88
C GLY A 93 -13.04 8.14 2.70
N ASN A 94 -13.79 8.73 1.79
CA ASN A 94 -14.21 8.13 0.52
C ASN A 94 -13.61 8.96 -0.62
N PHE A 95 -12.67 8.38 -1.36
CA PHE A 95 -11.89 9.06 -2.39
C PHE A 95 -12.23 8.62 -3.81
N ARG A 96 -13.41 8.00 -4.00
CA ARG A 96 -13.93 7.65 -5.32
C ARG A 96 -14.18 8.90 -6.16
N ASN A 97 -14.47 8.69 -7.44
CA ASN A 97 -14.86 9.77 -8.38
C ASN A 97 -13.81 10.88 -8.45
N ARG A 98 -12.52 10.50 -8.41
CA ARG A 98 -11.36 11.41 -8.50
C ARG A 98 -11.28 12.44 -7.36
N ALA A 99 -11.92 12.17 -6.23
CA ALA A 99 -11.77 13.01 -5.05
C ALA A 99 -10.31 12.96 -4.55
N VAL A 100 -9.74 14.14 -4.30
CA VAL A 100 -8.39 14.30 -3.75
C VAL A 100 -8.40 13.88 -2.29
N TRP A 101 -7.50 12.99 -1.89
CA TRP A 101 -7.57 12.42 -0.54
C TRP A 101 -6.88 13.23 0.54
N ALA A 102 -5.81 13.96 0.23
CA ALA A 102 -5.10 14.77 1.20
C ALA A 102 -4.46 15.99 0.54
N SER A 103 -3.87 16.87 1.35
CA SER A 103 -3.07 18.02 0.93
C SER A 103 -1.93 18.15 1.92
N ASP A 104 -0.71 17.87 1.49
CA ASP A 104 0.54 17.90 2.27
C ASP A 104 0.48 17.15 3.61
N GLN A 105 -0.17 15.98 3.63
CA GLN A 105 -0.33 15.18 4.84
C GLN A 105 -0.66 13.71 4.54
N CYS A 106 -0.49 12.85 5.55
CA CYS A 106 -1.14 11.54 5.60
C CYS A 106 -2.38 11.60 6.50
N ARG A 107 -3.48 10.95 6.11
CA ARG A 107 -4.72 10.89 6.92
C ARG A 107 -4.60 10.00 8.15
N GLY A 108 -3.68 9.06 8.12
CA GLY A 108 -3.35 8.23 9.26
C GLY A 108 -1.96 7.63 9.13
N ARG A 109 -1.49 6.99 10.20
CA ARG A 109 -0.21 6.30 10.21
C ARG A 109 -0.19 5.20 11.27
N CYS A 110 0.71 4.24 11.08
CA CYS A 110 1.02 3.19 12.05
C CYS A 110 2.53 3.02 12.20
N SER A 111 2.99 2.79 13.42
CA SER A 111 4.39 2.47 13.69
C SER A 111 4.76 1.16 13.01
N VAL A 112 6.01 1.06 12.55
CA VAL A 112 6.48 -0.14 11.83
C VAL A 112 7.85 -0.61 12.31
N SER A 113 8.12 -1.89 12.09
CA SER A 113 9.45 -2.47 12.07
C SER A 113 9.77 -2.99 10.67
N TYR A 114 11.01 -2.77 10.23
CA TYR A 114 11.50 -3.29 8.95
C TYR A 114 12.29 -4.59 9.14
N GLY A 115 12.31 -5.42 8.10
CA GLY A 115 13.03 -6.68 8.09
C GLY A 115 13.27 -7.21 6.67
N GLY A 116 13.82 -8.42 6.57
CA GLY A 116 14.05 -9.06 5.28
C GLY A 116 14.85 -8.18 4.31
N ARG A 117 14.44 -8.18 3.05
CA ARG A 117 15.15 -7.50 1.95
C ARG A 117 14.57 -6.13 1.58
N TYR A 118 13.93 -5.44 2.53
CA TYR A 118 13.19 -4.19 2.30
C TYR A 118 14.01 -3.12 1.56
N LYS A 119 15.31 -2.98 1.84
CA LYS A 119 16.23 -2.03 1.18
C LYS A 119 16.38 -2.24 -0.33
N THR A 120 16.03 -3.42 -0.84
CA THR A 120 16.11 -3.79 -2.25
C THR A 120 14.72 -4.02 -2.88
N THR A 121 13.67 -3.63 -2.16
CA THR A 121 12.29 -3.75 -2.62
C THR A 121 11.78 -2.40 -3.09
N ALA A 122 11.16 -2.36 -4.27
CA ALA A 122 10.56 -1.15 -4.80
C ALA A 122 9.38 -0.70 -3.92
N GLY A 123 9.29 0.61 -3.72
CA GLY A 123 8.38 1.28 -2.78
C GLY A 123 8.90 1.45 -1.36
N PHE A 124 10.11 0.98 -1.05
CA PHE A 124 10.75 1.14 0.26
C PHE A 124 11.91 2.16 0.24
N GLU A 125 12.13 2.86 -0.86
CA GLU A 125 13.27 3.75 -1.10
C GLU A 125 13.36 4.90 -0.08
N LYS A 126 12.25 5.28 0.54
CA LYS A 126 12.19 6.31 1.59
C LYS A 126 12.17 5.75 3.01
N HIS A 127 12.52 4.48 3.20
CA HIS A 127 12.54 3.82 4.52
C HIS A 127 13.40 4.53 5.57
N SER A 128 14.44 5.27 5.17
CA SER A 128 15.35 5.99 6.08
C SER A 128 15.12 7.51 6.07
N CYS A 129 14.19 7.99 5.25
CA CYS A 129 13.89 9.41 5.19
C CYS A 129 12.87 9.80 6.26
N SER A 130 12.95 11.03 6.77
CA SER A 130 11.92 11.60 7.64
C SER A 130 11.75 13.08 7.34
N SER A 131 10.50 13.53 7.20
CA SER A 131 10.18 14.93 6.94
C SER A 131 8.78 15.28 7.46
N ASN A 132 8.25 16.44 7.06
CA ASN A 132 7.08 17.10 7.59
C ASN A 132 5.74 16.33 7.45
N ILE A 133 5.54 15.47 6.45
CA ILE A 133 4.26 14.73 6.33
C ILE A 133 4.31 13.37 7.01
N GLN A 134 5.50 12.74 7.10
CA GLN A 134 5.74 11.45 7.75
C GLN A 134 7.24 11.18 7.99
N SER A 135 7.54 10.26 8.91
CA SER A 135 8.90 9.77 9.19
C SER A 135 9.11 8.29 8.87
N SER A 136 10.38 7.91 8.77
CA SER A 136 10.88 6.54 8.54
C SER A 136 10.25 5.46 9.42
N ASN A 137 9.82 5.80 10.64
CA ASN A 137 9.26 4.86 11.62
C ASN A 137 7.79 4.49 11.38
N TYR A 138 7.17 4.99 10.31
CA TYR A 138 5.76 4.81 10.04
C TYR A 138 5.47 4.30 8.63
N ILE A 139 4.33 3.64 8.51
CA ILE A 139 3.56 3.56 7.27
C ILE A 139 2.37 4.50 7.37
N GLY A 140 2.13 5.29 6.32
CA GLY A 140 1.10 6.31 6.25
C GLY A 140 -0.05 5.89 5.36
N PHE A 141 -1.25 6.40 5.62
CA PHE A 141 -2.45 6.12 4.82
C PHE A 141 -2.96 7.38 4.15
N TRP A 142 -3.27 7.28 2.86
CA TRP A 142 -3.79 8.37 2.04
C TRP A 142 -2.91 9.62 2.16
N CYS A 143 -1.66 9.46 1.77
CA CYS A 143 -0.65 10.50 1.84
C CYS A 143 -0.63 11.31 0.54
N ASP A 144 -0.42 12.61 0.70
CA ASP A 144 -0.24 13.57 -0.37
C ASP A 144 0.94 14.47 -0.04
N TRP A 145 1.69 14.86 -1.07
CA TRP A 145 2.61 15.98 -0.99
C TRP A 145 2.62 16.78 -2.29
N SER A 146 2.53 18.10 -2.15
CA SER A 146 2.60 19.05 -3.24
C SER A 146 1.56 18.78 -4.35
N ALA A 147 1.93 19.04 -5.61
CA ALA A 147 1.00 19.15 -6.73
C ALA A 147 0.70 17.80 -7.43
N GLY A 148 0.99 16.64 -6.85
CA GLY A 148 0.87 15.38 -7.59
C GLY A 148 1.06 14.12 -6.76
N ASP A 149 2.08 14.11 -5.92
CA ASP A 149 2.57 12.89 -5.30
C ASP A 149 1.57 12.32 -4.30
N GLY A 150 1.08 11.12 -4.60
CA GLY A 150 0.12 10.44 -3.75
C GLY A 150 0.43 8.97 -3.54
N ALA A 151 0.15 8.48 -2.33
CA ALA A 151 0.14 7.05 -2.04
C ALA A 151 -1.02 6.66 -1.12
N VAL A 152 -1.67 5.54 -1.41
CA VAL A 152 -2.67 4.95 -0.50
C VAL A 152 -2.00 4.43 0.76
N MET A 153 -0.85 3.76 0.63
CA MET A 153 0.00 3.38 1.77
C MET A 153 1.46 3.82 1.52
N MET A 154 1.88 4.90 2.18
CA MET A 154 3.22 5.47 2.03
C MET A 154 4.21 4.83 3.00
N ILE A 155 5.29 4.24 2.50
CA ILE A 155 6.28 3.50 3.31
C ILE A 155 7.51 4.37 3.58
N GLY A 156 7.72 4.73 4.84
CA GLY A 156 8.80 5.62 5.24
C GLY A 156 8.40 7.09 5.24
N GLY A 157 9.38 7.99 5.11
CA GLY A 157 9.16 9.43 5.22
C GLY A 157 8.72 10.10 3.92
N GLY A 158 8.01 11.21 4.06
CA GLY A 158 7.55 12.03 2.94
C GLY A 158 7.56 13.52 3.26
N GLY A 159 7.45 14.34 2.22
CA GLY A 159 7.45 15.79 2.33
C GLY A 159 8.75 16.43 1.88
N SER A 160 8.98 17.70 2.23
CA SER A 160 10.07 18.53 1.67
C SER A 160 11.47 17.92 1.81
N GLY A 161 11.83 17.38 2.97
CA GLY A 161 13.13 16.71 3.19
C GLY A 161 13.26 15.35 2.50
N CYS A 162 12.14 14.75 2.07
CA CYS A 162 12.12 13.49 1.31
C CYS A 162 11.85 13.71 -0.19
N ASN A 163 11.45 14.93 -0.56
CA ASN A 163 11.04 15.40 -1.88
C ASN A 163 9.88 14.64 -2.54
N ARG A 164 9.12 13.78 -1.82
CA ARG A 164 8.06 12.93 -2.40
C ARG A 164 6.98 12.45 -1.43
N ALA A 165 5.86 11.97 -1.99
CA ALA A 165 4.84 11.14 -1.30
C ALA A 165 4.29 9.94 -2.13
N ASP A 166 4.80 9.72 -3.34
CA ASP A 166 4.34 8.74 -4.33
C ASP A 166 5.16 7.43 -4.28
N HIS A 167 5.36 6.90 -3.07
CA HIS A 167 6.12 5.67 -2.85
C HIS A 167 5.43 4.75 -1.85
N GLY A 168 5.57 3.44 -2.05
CA GLY A 168 4.86 2.43 -1.28
C GLY A 168 3.82 1.72 -2.14
N ILE A 169 2.57 1.69 -1.69
CA ILE A 169 1.46 0.95 -2.33
C ILE A 169 0.36 1.92 -2.78
N GLY A 170 -0.15 1.71 -3.99
CA GLY A 170 -1.16 2.53 -4.64
C GLY A 170 -0.66 3.94 -4.86
N ILE A 171 0.30 4.10 -5.77
CA ILE A 171 0.99 5.38 -6.01
C ILE A 171 0.46 6.08 -7.25
N THR A 172 0.39 7.40 -7.22
CA THR A 172 -0.21 8.22 -8.29
C THR A 172 0.55 9.53 -8.48
N GLU A 173 0.54 9.99 -9.73
CA GLU A 173 1.03 11.30 -10.20
C GLU A 173 -0.08 12.07 -10.92
N GLU A 174 -1.34 11.87 -10.54
CA GLU A 174 -2.53 12.42 -11.20
C GLU A 174 -2.74 13.94 -10.96
N ASN A 175 -1.65 14.73 -10.94
CA ASN A 175 -1.62 16.17 -10.59
C ASN A 175 -2.35 16.51 -9.27
N ALA A 176 -2.58 15.49 -8.45
CA ALA A 176 -3.13 15.50 -7.10
C ALA A 176 -3.17 14.05 -6.62
N ALA A 177 -3.16 13.85 -5.31
CA ALA A 177 -3.30 12.51 -4.75
C ALA A 177 -4.76 12.00 -4.85
N LYS A 178 -5.07 11.34 -5.97
CA LYS A 178 -6.37 10.74 -6.32
C LYS A 178 -6.19 9.50 -7.21
N PHE A 179 -7.23 8.67 -7.31
CA PHE A 179 -7.23 7.50 -8.21
C PHE A 179 -7.13 7.89 -9.69
N GLY A 180 -6.45 7.06 -10.48
CA GLY A 180 -6.13 7.32 -11.89
C GLY A 180 -7.01 6.56 -12.87
N ASN A 181 -7.75 7.27 -13.73
CA ASN A 181 -8.63 6.65 -14.72
C ASN A 181 -8.66 7.40 -16.06
N GLY A 182 -7.47 7.63 -16.65
CA GLY A 182 -7.37 7.98 -18.08
C GLY A 182 -6.79 9.34 -18.44
N GLY A 183 -6.04 10.02 -17.54
CA GLY A 183 -5.44 11.33 -17.82
C GLY A 183 -4.05 11.32 -18.45
N GLY A 184 -3.48 10.15 -18.77
CA GLY A 184 -2.12 10.01 -19.29
C GLY A 184 -1.00 10.13 -18.24
N THR A 185 -1.33 10.44 -16.98
CA THR A 185 -0.39 10.47 -15.86
C THR A 185 -0.13 9.07 -15.29
N PRO A 186 1.10 8.74 -14.92
CA PRO A 186 1.43 7.44 -14.34
C PRO A 186 0.78 7.18 -12.97
N TYR A 187 0.43 5.92 -12.75
CA TYR A 187 0.00 5.37 -11.46
C TYR A 187 0.34 3.88 -11.44
N TYR A 188 0.60 3.31 -10.27
CA TYR A 188 1.03 1.91 -10.10
C TYR A 188 0.53 1.31 -8.79
N ASP A 189 0.38 -0.01 -8.74
CA ASP A 189 -0.08 -0.69 -7.53
C ASP A 189 0.97 -0.66 -6.43
N PHE A 190 2.25 -0.56 -6.78
CA PHE A 190 3.33 -0.21 -5.86
C PHE A 190 4.55 0.32 -6.61
N GLY A 191 5.44 1.01 -5.88
CA GLY A 191 6.70 1.48 -6.44
C GLY A 191 7.21 2.72 -5.73
N TYR A 192 8.17 3.37 -6.37
CA TYR A 192 8.74 4.65 -5.96
C TYR A 192 8.85 5.50 -7.21
N GLU A 193 8.44 6.77 -7.10
CA GLU A 193 8.38 7.67 -8.25
C GLU A 193 7.41 7.14 -9.30
N ALA A 194 6.14 7.48 -9.19
CA ALA A 194 5.17 7.06 -10.21
C ALA A 194 5.57 7.59 -11.60
N GLY A 195 6.36 8.65 -11.72
CA GLY A 195 6.98 9.05 -12.99
C GLY A 195 7.82 7.97 -13.69
N ASN A 196 8.39 7.01 -12.95
CA ASN A 196 9.18 5.90 -13.49
C ASN A 196 8.36 4.61 -13.52
N THR A 197 8.61 3.74 -14.51
CA THR A 197 7.99 2.40 -14.54
C THR A 197 8.60 1.52 -13.43
N PRO A 198 7.82 1.09 -12.42
CA PRO A 198 8.32 0.24 -11.37
C PRO A 198 8.51 -1.20 -11.88
N THR A 199 9.17 -2.02 -11.06
CA THR A 199 9.35 -3.44 -11.36
C THR A 199 8.02 -4.18 -11.53
N SER A 200 8.00 -5.11 -12.47
CA SER A 200 6.96 -6.11 -12.67
C SER A 200 7.47 -7.54 -12.41
N ALA A 201 8.65 -7.69 -11.78
CA ALA A 201 9.27 -9.00 -11.54
C ALA A 201 8.68 -9.77 -10.35
N TYR A 202 8.07 -9.05 -9.41
CA TYR A 202 7.43 -9.59 -8.21
C TYR A 202 6.28 -8.67 -7.79
N SER A 203 5.48 -9.16 -6.84
CA SER A 203 4.38 -8.42 -6.24
C SER A 203 4.54 -8.37 -4.72
N LEU A 204 3.79 -7.45 -4.09
CA LEU A 204 3.76 -7.29 -2.65
C LEU A 204 2.51 -7.92 -2.07
N ASN A 205 2.67 -8.84 -1.12
CA ASN A 205 1.57 -9.42 -0.36
C ASN A 205 1.30 -8.62 0.90
N LEU A 206 0.03 -8.45 1.26
CA LEU A 206 -0.42 -7.89 2.53
C LEU A 206 -1.09 -8.96 3.37
N TRP A 207 -0.71 -9.03 4.64
CA TRP A 207 -1.20 -10.00 5.58
C TRP A 207 -1.72 -9.33 6.83
N VAL A 208 -2.76 -9.89 7.47
CA VAL A 208 -3.33 -9.39 8.73
C VAL A 208 -3.31 -10.47 9.80
N ARG A 209 -3.10 -10.07 11.06
CA ARG A 209 -3.31 -10.90 12.26
C ARG A 209 -3.97 -10.11 13.37
#